data_AF-A0A2N2EAW9-F1
#
_entry.id   AF-A0A2N2EAW9-F1
#
_cell.length_a   1.000
_cell.length_b   1.000
_cell.length_c   1.000
_cell.angle_alpha   90.00
_cell.angle_beta   90.00
_cell.angle_gamma   90.00
#
_symmetry.space_group_name_H-M   'P 1'
#
loop_
_entity.id
_entity.type
_entity.pdbx_description
1 polymer ?
#
loop_
_entity_poly.entity_id
_entity_poly.type
_entity_poly.pdbx_seq_one_letter_code
_entity_poly.pdbx_strand_id
1 'polypeptide(L)'
;MRTIEVIALVILFIISLGSFVVGYFQFKEKGILFNNAYLYASKEERNKMNKKPHYRQSAIVFVVIGIIFLLNAIEMIIRSGWIFHVMIGLMILLIIYAIISSIIIERKY
;
A
#
# COMPACT_ATOMS: atom_id res chain seq x y z
N MET A 1 -12.09 3.57 -26.78
CA MET A 1 -10.90 3.45 -25.92
C MET A 1 -9.72 3.12 -26.82
N ARG A 2 -8.60 3.83 -26.71
CA ARG A 2 -7.40 3.60 -27.56
C ARG A 2 -6.59 2.41 -27.04
N THR A 3 -5.76 1.80 -27.87
CA THR A 3 -4.86 0.69 -27.46
C THR A 3 -4.01 1.05 -26.24
N ILE A 4 -3.48 2.28 -26.19
CA ILE A 4 -2.70 2.80 -25.05
C ILE A 4 -3.53 2.81 -23.76
N GLU A 5 -4.80 3.21 -23.84
CA GLU A 5 -5.72 3.23 -22.69
C GLU A 5 -6.00 1.81 -22.21
N VAL A 6 -6.18 0.84 -23.12
CA VAL A 6 -6.37 -0.57 -22.75
C VAL A 6 -5.12 -1.13 -22.05
N ILE A 7 -3.93 -0.85 -22.58
CA ILE A 7 -2.67 -1.26 -21.95
C ILE A 7 -2.55 -0.65 -20.55
N ALA A 8 -2.85 0.64 -20.41
CA ALA A 8 -2.83 1.31 -19.10
C ALA A 8 -3.83 0.66 -18.11
N LEU A 9 -5.07 0.34 -18.53
CA LEU A 9 -6.03 -0.35 -17.68
C LEU A 9 -5.48 -1.68 -17.15
N VAL A 10 -4.93 -2.50 -18.05
CA VAL A 10 -4.39 -3.82 -17.68
C VAL A 10 -3.27 -3.68 -16.66
N ILE A 11 -2.36 -2.73 -16.85
CA ILE A 11 -1.27 -2.46 -15.90
C ILE A 11 -1.83 -2.02 -14.55
N LEU A 12 -2.78 -1.08 -14.52
CA LEU A 12 -3.40 -0.59 -13.28
C LEU A 12 -4.10 -1.73 -12.52
N PHE A 13 -4.83 -2.61 -13.22
CA PHE A 13 -5.47 -3.77 -12.61
C PHE A 13 -4.47 -4.78 -12.06
N ILE A 14 -3.39 -5.07 -12.78
CA ILE A 14 -2.33 -5.98 -12.31
C ILE A 14 -1.68 -5.42 -11.03
N ILE A 15 -1.33 -4.13 -11.01
CA ILE A 15 -0.73 -3.49 -9.84
C ILE A 15 -1.71 -3.50 -8.66
N SER A 16 -2.98 -3.18 -8.91
CA SER A 16 -4.02 -3.19 -7.88
C SER A 16 -4.17 -4.58 -7.25
N LEU A 17 -4.32 -5.62 -8.08
CA LEU A 17 -4.46 -7.00 -7.61
C LEU A 17 -3.20 -7.46 -6.87
N GLY A 18 -2.01 -7.20 -7.42
CA GLY A 18 -0.75 -7.51 -6.77
C GLY A 18 -0.62 -6.85 -5.39
N SER A 19 -1.04 -5.59 -5.27
CA SER A 19 -1.05 -4.85 -4.00
C SER A 19 -2.01 -5.47 -2.99
N PHE A 20 -3.21 -5.90 -3.40
CA PHE A 20 -4.13 -6.61 -2.52
C PHE A 20 -3.60 -7.96 -2.06
N VAL A 21 -2.95 -8.72 -2.96
CA VAL A 21 -2.33 -10.00 -2.61
C VAL A 21 -1.23 -9.79 -1.57
N VAL A 22 -0.35 -8.81 -1.78
CA VAL A 22 0.69 -8.45 -0.79
C VAL A 22 0.05 -8.03 0.53
N GLY A 23 -0.93 -7.12 0.50
CA GLY A 23 -1.64 -6.68 1.69
C GLY A 23 -2.29 -7.83 2.48
N TYR A 24 -2.91 -8.79 1.79
CA TYR A 24 -3.48 -9.99 2.40
C TYR A 24 -2.42 -10.82 3.12
N PHE A 25 -1.28 -11.11 2.48
CA PHE A 25 -0.20 -11.85 3.12
C PHE A 25 0.44 -11.09 4.29
N GLN A 26 0.58 -9.77 4.19
CA GLN A 26 1.06 -8.95 5.29
C GLN A 26 0.10 -8.99 6.50
N PHE A 27 -1.22 -8.96 6.28
CA PHE A 27 -2.20 -9.13 7.37
C PHE A 27 -2.12 -10.51 8.04
N LYS A 28 -1.73 -11.54 7.28
CA LYS A 28 -1.49 -12.89 7.80
C LYS A 28 -0.10 -13.05 8.42
N GLU A 29 0.71 -11.99 8.48
CA GLU A 29 2.09 -12.01 8.95
C GLU A 29 2.96 -13.05 8.20
N LYS A 30 2.65 -13.27 6.90
CA LYS A 30 3.31 -14.27 6.04
C LYS A 30 4.20 -13.61 4.99
N GLY A 31 5.32 -14.27 4.69
CA GLY A 31 6.26 -13.87 3.64
C GLY A 31 7.30 -12.86 4.10
N ILE A 32 7.79 -12.02 3.18
CA ILE A 32 8.75 -10.96 3.47
C ILE A 32 7.99 -9.77 4.08
N LEU A 33 8.50 -9.19 5.17
CA LEU A 33 7.96 -7.97 5.75
C LEU A 33 8.36 -6.75 4.91
N PHE A 34 7.40 -6.15 4.20
CA PHE A 34 7.61 -4.99 3.35
C PHE A 34 7.45 -3.69 4.13
N ASN A 35 8.32 -3.48 5.13
CA ASN A 35 8.35 -2.28 5.96
C ASN A 35 9.77 -1.71 5.98
N ASN A 36 9.90 -0.38 5.87
CA ASN A 36 11.21 0.27 5.78
C ASN A 36 12.11 -0.03 6.97
N ALA A 37 11.56 -0.04 8.19
CA ALA A 37 12.33 -0.39 9.39
C ALA A 37 12.92 -1.80 9.29
N TYR A 38 12.17 -2.77 8.76
CA TYR A 38 12.65 -4.14 8.59
C TYR A 38 13.65 -4.27 7.43
N LEU A 39 13.35 -3.66 6.28
CA LEU A 39 14.17 -3.78 5.07
C LEU A 39 15.57 -3.19 5.26
N TYR A 40 15.69 -2.09 6.02
CA TYR A 40 16.99 -1.45 6.29
C TYR A 40 17.68 -1.93 7.57
N ALA A 41 16.99 -2.68 8.44
CA ALA A 41 17.60 -3.24 9.65
C ALA A 41 18.65 -4.32 9.34
N SER A 42 19.68 -4.38 10.18
CA SER A 42 20.66 -5.47 10.25
C SER A 42 20.02 -6.80 10.67
N LYS A 43 20.74 -7.91 10.50
CA LYS A 43 20.23 -9.23 10.90
C LYS A 43 19.92 -9.31 12.40
N GLU A 44 20.75 -8.71 13.25
CA GLU A 44 20.52 -8.71 14.70
C GLU A 44 19.29 -7.90 15.07
N GLU A 45 19.13 -6.71 14.50
CA GLU A 45 17.96 -5.86 14.71
C GLU A 45 16.68 -6.55 14.25
N ARG A 46 16.70 -7.21 13.06
CA ARG A 46 15.57 -7.99 12.56
C ARG A 46 15.18 -9.15 13.46
N ASN A 47 16.12 -9.75 14.18
CA ASN A 47 15.87 -10.87 15.09
C ASN A 47 15.24 -10.39 16.41
N LYS A 48 15.57 -9.18 16.86
CA LYS A 48 15.04 -8.57 18.09
C LYS A 48 13.74 -7.78 17.86
N MET A 49 13.44 -7.41 16.61
CA MET A 49 12.26 -6.62 16.23
C MET A 49 10.95 -7.41 16.38
N ASN A 50 9.97 -6.84 17.09
CA ASN A 50 8.60 -7.33 17.05
C ASN A 50 7.89 -6.99 15.71
N LYS A 51 7.86 -7.94 14.78
CA LYS A 51 7.45 -7.69 13.39
C LYS A 51 5.96 -7.40 13.20
N LYS A 52 5.11 -7.78 14.15
CA LYS A 52 3.64 -7.69 14.06
C LYS A 52 3.10 -6.29 13.71
N PRO A 53 3.47 -5.21 14.43
CA PRO A 53 3.05 -3.86 14.07
C PRO A 53 3.48 -3.43 12.66
N HIS A 54 4.70 -3.80 12.26
CA HIS A 54 5.22 -3.48 10.93
C HIS A 54 4.46 -4.21 9.82
N TYR A 55 4.13 -5.50 10.03
CA TYR A 55 3.27 -6.26 9.12
C TYR A 55 1.91 -5.59 8.95
N ARG A 56 1.28 -5.18 10.06
CA ARG A 56 -0.03 -4.52 10.02
C ARG A 56 0.02 -3.17 9.30
N GLN A 57 1.04 -2.36 9.56
CA GLN A 57 1.24 -1.08 8.88
C GLN A 57 1.40 -1.31 7.37
N SER A 58 2.29 -2.20 6.96
CA SER A 58 2.53 -2.53 5.56
C SER A 58 1.26 -3.09 4.89
N ALA A 59 0.51 -3.96 5.57
CA ALA A 59 -0.75 -4.49 5.06
C ALA A 59 -1.75 -3.39 4.70
N ILE A 60 -1.95 -2.43 5.60
CA ILE A 60 -2.85 -1.29 5.38
C ILE A 60 -2.35 -0.44 4.22
N VAL A 61 -1.04 -0.15 4.17
CA VAL A 61 -0.45 0.62 3.08
C VAL A 61 -0.70 -0.04 1.72
N PHE A 62 -0.43 -1.34 1.59
CA PHE A 62 -0.64 -2.06 0.33
C PHE A 62 -2.11 -2.16 -0.06
N VAL A 63 -3.04 -2.29 0.89
CA VAL A 63 -4.49 -2.25 0.58
C VAL A 63 -4.90 -0.89 0.05
N VAL A 64 -4.47 0.21 0.68
CA VAL A 64 -4.82 1.56 0.20
C VAL A 64 -4.18 1.84 -1.16
N ILE A 65 -2.94 1.41 -1.40
CA ILE A 65 -2.30 1.48 -2.72
C ILE A 65 -3.14 0.71 -3.75
N GLY A 66 -3.57 -0.53 -3.43
CA GLY A 66 -4.44 -1.32 -4.29
C GLY A 66 -5.74 -0.61 -4.66
N ILE A 67 -6.37 0.06 -3.68
CA ILE A 67 -7.58 0.88 -3.88
C ILE A 67 -7.28 2.07 -4.81
N ILE A 68 -6.19 2.80 -4.59
CA ILE A 68 -5.82 3.95 -5.43
C ILE A 68 -5.62 3.53 -6.88
N PHE A 69 -4.92 2.43 -7.14
CA PHE A 69 -4.74 1.91 -8.50
C PHE A 69 -6.06 1.44 -9.14
N LEU A 70 -6.95 0.82 -8.36
CA LEU A 70 -8.28 0.43 -8.82
C LEU A 70 -9.13 1.65 -9.18
N LEU A 71 -9.12 2.69 -8.33
CA LEU A 71 -9.84 3.94 -8.59
C LEU A 71 -9.31 4.66 -9.83
N ASN A 72 -8.00 4.63 -10.08
CA ASN A 72 -7.43 5.15 -11.32
C ASN A 72 -7.96 4.39 -12.55
N ALA A 73 -8.03 3.05 -12.49
CA ALA A 73 -8.58 2.25 -13.58
C ALA A 73 -10.07 2.57 -13.83
N ILE A 74 -10.86 2.69 -12.76
CA ILE A 74 -12.27 3.07 -12.83
C ILE A 74 -12.44 4.46 -13.43
N GLU A 75 -11.66 5.44 -12.96
CA GLU A 75 -11.74 6.82 -13.45
C GLU A 75 -11.40 6.92 -14.94
N MET A 76 -10.47 6.10 -15.44
CA MET A 76 -10.15 6.09 -16.86
C MET A 76 -11.30 5.58 -17.75
N ILE A 77 -12.22 4.80 -17.18
CA ILE A 77 -13.44 4.32 -17.82
C ILE A 77 -14.57 5.35 -17.69
N ILE A 78 -14.82 5.85 -16.47
CA ILE A 78 -15.96 6.72 -16.16
C ILE A 78 -15.71 8.18 -16.59
N ARG A 79 -14.48 8.66 -16.47
CA ARG A 79 -14.05 10.04 -16.82
C ARG A 79 -14.86 11.13 -16.10
N SER A 80 -15.18 10.90 -14.82
CA SER A 80 -15.97 11.82 -14.00
C SER A 80 -15.17 13.05 -13.56
N GLY A 81 -13.84 12.90 -13.39
CA GLY A 81 -12.95 13.89 -12.79
C GLY A 81 -12.97 13.89 -11.26
N TRP A 82 -14.12 13.57 -10.64
CA TRP A 82 -14.29 13.62 -9.18
C TRP A 82 -13.46 12.57 -8.44
N ILE A 83 -13.25 11.39 -9.03
CA ILE A 83 -12.47 10.31 -8.42
C ILE A 83 -11.01 10.75 -8.22
N PHE A 84 -10.49 11.64 -9.07
CA PHE A 84 -9.14 12.20 -8.92
C PHE A 84 -8.95 12.91 -7.58
N HIS A 85 -9.93 13.71 -7.15
CA HIS A 85 -9.88 14.39 -5.86
C HIS A 85 -9.93 13.40 -4.68
N VAL A 86 -10.73 12.34 -4.79
CA VAL A 86 -10.79 11.26 -3.79
C VAL A 86 -9.44 10.55 -3.66
N MET A 87 -8.77 10.26 -4.78
CA MET A 87 -7.45 9.62 -4.78
C MET A 87 -6.38 10.48 -4.12
N ILE A 88 -6.38 11.80 -4.37
CA ILE A 88 -5.48 12.74 -3.67
C ILE A 88 -5.73 12.71 -2.17
N GLY A 89 -7.00 12.75 -1.74
CA GLY A 89 -7.35 12.65 -0.32
C GLY A 89 -6.84 11.35 0.31
N LEU A 90 -7.04 10.21 -0.35
CA LEU A 90 -6.55 8.91 0.12
C LEU A 90 -5.01 8.87 0.23
N MET A 91 -4.28 9.45 -0.72
CA MET A 91 -2.82 9.53 -0.67
C MET A 91 -2.33 10.36 0.53
N ILE A 92 -2.95 11.51 0.79
CA ILE A 92 -2.61 12.36 1.94
C ILE A 92 -2.88 11.61 3.25
N LEU A 93 -4.07 11.00 3.38
CA LEU A 93 -4.42 10.21 4.57
C LEU A 93 -3.49 9.03 4.78
N LEU A 94 -3.09 8.35 3.70
CA LEU A 94 -2.13 7.24 3.75
C LEU A 94 -0.76 7.69 4.25
N ILE A 95 -0.25 8.83 3.77
CA ILE A 95 1.03 9.39 4.22
C ILE A 95 0.95 9.76 5.69
N ILE A 96 -0.11 10.46 6.12
CA ILE A 96 -0.32 10.82 7.54
C ILE A 96 -0.37 9.56 8.41
N TYR A 97 -1.16 8.56 7.99
CA TYR A 97 -1.24 7.27 8.66
C TYR A 97 0.13 6.59 8.76
N ALA A 98 0.90 6.56 7.68
CA ALA A 98 2.22 5.94 7.67
C ALA A 98 3.18 6.63 8.64
N ILE A 99 3.19 7.97 8.68
CA ILE A 99 4.02 8.75 9.62
C ILE A 99 3.60 8.47 11.06
N ILE A 100 2.32 8.66 11.39
CA ILE A 100 1.80 8.46 12.75
C ILE A 100 2.04 7.02 13.22
N SER A 101 1.77 6.04 12.37
CA SER A 101 1.99 4.63 12.69
C SER A 101 3.47 4.35 12.95
N SER A 102 4.40 4.92 12.17
CA SER A 102 5.84 4.73 12.42
C SER A 102 6.27 5.28 13.78
N ILE A 103 5.80 6.49 14.13
CA ILE A 103 6.10 7.11 15.44
C ILE A 103 5.54 6.27 16.60
N ILE A 104 4.32 5.76 16.46
CA ILE A 104 3.70 4.92 17.49
C ILE A 104 4.45 3.60 17.66
N ILE A 105 4.88 3.00 16.55
CA ILE A 105 5.63 1.74 16.59
C ILE A 105 6.97 1.97 17.30
N GLU A 106 7.71 3.01 16.95
CA GLU A 106 8.99 3.36 17.57
C GLU A 106 8.86 3.62 19.07
N ARG A 107 7.83 4.36 19.52
CA ARG A 107 7.59 4.63 20.95
C ARG A 107 7.21 3.40 21.79
N LYS A 108 6.79 2.31 21.14
CA LYS A 108 6.34 1.09 21.82
C LYS A 108 7.47 0.08 22.01
N TYR A 109 8.68 0.39 21.54
CA TYR A 109 9.94 -0.25 21.87
C TYR A 109 10.74 0.60 22.84
#